data_AF-A0A0F9GWT4-F1
#
_entry.id   AF-A0A0F9GWT4-F1
#
_cell.length_a   1.000
_cell.length_b   1.000
_cell.length_c   1.000
_cell.angle_alpha   90.00
_cell.angle_beta   90.00
_cell.angle_gamma   90.00
#
_symmetry.space_group_name_H-M   'P 1'
#
loop_
_entity.id
_entity.type
_entity.pdbx_description
1 polymer ?
#
loop_
_entity_poly.entity_id
_entity_poly.type
_entity_poly.pdbx_seq_one_letter_code
_entity_poly.pdbx_strand_id
1 'polypeptide(L)'
;MAKWQHALLIVTRIAGAILIARSLPYAHGAWGETYPGDGQQAFGFIVVFSLIGIGVGIFYFLSASVLHFLLRRKRFRWALLCDLILITILALLLGYAGVTAKYEDAPHDKPMQRTPADNRKLSRMP
;
A
#
# COMPACT_ATOMS: atom_id res chain seq x y z
N MET A 1 29.36 -14.22 19.92
CA MET A 1 28.64 -12.93 19.70
C MET A 1 27.94 -12.82 18.33
N ALA A 2 28.42 -13.48 17.27
CA ALA A 2 27.84 -13.38 15.91
C ALA A 2 26.36 -13.82 15.77
N LYS A 3 25.91 -14.82 16.55
CA LYS A 3 24.52 -15.32 16.50
C LYS A 3 23.48 -14.25 16.89
N TRP A 4 23.79 -13.46 17.92
CA TRP A 4 22.92 -12.37 18.38
C TRP A 4 22.81 -11.23 17.37
N GLN A 5 23.91 -10.93 16.66
CA GLN A 5 23.92 -9.92 15.61
C GLN A 5 23.03 -10.33 14.43
N HIS A 6 23.13 -11.58 13.97
CA HIS A 6 22.24 -12.09 12.93
C HIS A 6 20.77 -12.10 13.36
N ALA A 7 20.47 -12.53 14.59
CA ALA A 7 19.12 -12.47 15.12
C ALA A 7 18.58 -11.04 15.12
N LEU A 8 19.39 -10.06 15.57
CA LEU A 8 19.01 -8.65 15.59
C LEU A 8 18.68 -8.13 14.18
N LEU A 9 19.50 -8.44 13.17
CA LEU A 9 19.24 -8.04 11.79
C LEU A 9 17.94 -8.61 11.24
N ILE A 10 17.67 -9.90 11.50
CA ILE A 10 16.43 -10.54 11.07
C ILE A 10 15.23 -9.85 11.72
N VAL A 11 15.30 -9.58 13.03
CA VAL A 11 14.23 -8.87 13.75
C VAL A 11 14.03 -7.46 13.18
N THR A 12 15.10 -6.71 12.94
CA THR A 12 15.01 -5.37 12.33
C THR A 12 14.39 -5.41 10.94
N ARG A 13 14.69 -6.44 10.13
CA ARG A 13 14.12 -6.59 8.78
C ARG A 13 12.65 -6.97 8.80
N ILE A 14 12.26 -7.87 9.69
CA ILE A 14 10.85 -8.23 9.87
C ILE A 14 10.07 -6.98 10.33
N ALA A 15 10.59 -6.27 11.33
CA ALA A 15 9.99 -5.03 11.80
C ALA A 15 9.90 -3.97 10.68
N GLY A 16 10.98 -3.80 9.91
CA GLY A 16 11.03 -2.88 8.77
C GLY A 16 10.04 -3.24 7.67
N ALA A 17 9.93 -4.52 7.31
CA ALA A 17 8.97 -5.00 6.31
C ALA A 17 7.52 -4.76 6.75
N ILE A 18 7.21 -5.00 8.03
CA ILE A 18 5.89 -4.71 8.60
C ILE A 18 5.60 -3.20 8.54
N LEU A 19 6.58 -2.37 8.88
CA LEU A 19 6.45 -0.92 8.89
C LEU A 19 6.20 -0.38 7.47
N ILE A 20 6.96 -0.85 6.48
CA ILE A 20 6.74 -0.54 5.05
C ILE A 20 5.36 -1.02 4.58
N ALA A 21 4.97 -2.24 4.95
CA ALA A 21 3.68 -2.79 4.51
C ALA A 21 2.48 -2.02 5.05
N ARG A 22 2.63 -1.42 6.23
CA ARG A 22 1.59 -0.63 6.88
C ARG A 22 1.64 0.86 6.51
N SER A 23 2.74 1.38 5.99
CA SER A 23 2.91 2.82 5.80
C SER A 23 1.89 3.40 4.83
N LEU A 24 1.64 2.74 3.70
CA LEU A 24 0.69 3.20 2.68
C LEU A 24 -0.77 3.18 3.16
N PRO A 25 -1.33 2.05 3.64
CA PRO A 25 -2.73 2.03 4.10
C PRO A 25 -2.96 2.91 5.33
N TYR A 26 -1.98 3.01 6.24
CA TYR A 26 -2.08 3.87 7.42
C TYR A 26 -2.06 5.36 7.03
N ALA A 27 -1.08 5.77 6.21
CA ALA A 27 -0.95 7.17 5.81
C ALA A 27 -2.16 7.63 4.99
N HIS A 28 -2.68 6.77 4.12
CA HIS A 28 -3.90 7.06 3.38
C HIS A 28 -5.11 7.19 4.31
N GLY A 29 -5.31 6.28 5.27
CA GLY A 29 -6.42 6.37 6.21
C GLY A 29 -6.37 7.58 7.15
N ALA A 30 -5.16 8.06 7.48
CA ALA A 30 -4.97 9.18 8.41
C ALA A 30 -4.97 10.56 7.73
N TRP A 31 -4.40 10.68 6.52
CA TRP A 31 -4.16 11.96 5.85
C TRP A 31 -4.54 11.97 4.37
N GLY A 32 -4.97 10.83 3.82
CA GLY A 32 -5.39 10.71 2.43
C GLY A 32 -6.81 11.19 2.19
N GLU A 33 -7.17 11.28 0.91
CA GLU A 33 -8.50 11.67 0.48
C GLU A 33 -9.53 10.59 0.85
N THR A 34 -10.67 10.98 1.41
CA THR A 34 -11.72 10.03 1.78
C THR A 34 -12.45 9.55 0.53
N TYR A 35 -12.49 8.23 0.32
CA TYR A 35 -13.15 7.64 -0.85
C TYR A 35 -14.67 7.84 -0.79
N PRO A 36 -15.32 8.42 -1.82
CA PRO A 36 -16.77 8.69 -1.81
C PRO A 36 -17.66 7.49 -2.19
N GLY A 37 -17.14 6.26 -2.23
CA GLY A 37 -17.90 5.07 -2.65
C GLY A 37 -18.54 4.27 -1.51
N ASP A 38 -19.44 3.34 -1.90
CA ASP A 38 -20.08 2.40 -0.97
C ASP A 38 -19.05 1.59 -0.17
N GLY A 39 -19.41 1.15 1.04
CA GLY A 39 -18.49 0.49 1.98
C GLY A 39 -17.73 -0.72 1.40
N GLN A 40 -18.28 -1.39 0.38
CA GLN A 40 -17.61 -2.48 -0.34
C GLN A 40 -16.46 -1.97 -1.24
N GLN A 41 -16.62 -0.84 -1.92
CA GLN A 41 -15.56 -0.26 -2.75
C GLN A 41 -14.45 0.33 -1.87
N ALA A 42 -14.81 1.01 -0.78
CA ALA A 42 -13.85 1.50 0.21
C ALA A 42 -12.99 0.36 0.80
N PHE A 43 -13.60 -0.79 1.10
CA PHE A 43 -12.87 -1.98 1.54
C PHE A 43 -11.91 -2.50 0.47
N GLY A 44 -12.31 -2.50 -0.80
CA GLY A 44 -11.46 -2.88 -1.93
C GLY A 44 -10.17 -2.05 -2.02
N PHE A 45 -10.26 -0.73 -1.84
CA PHE A 45 -9.07 0.14 -1.84
C PHE A 45 -8.11 -0.15 -0.69
N ILE A 46 -8.62 -0.40 0.52
CA ILE A 46 -7.80 -0.76 1.68
C ILE A 46 -7.04 -2.07 1.41
N VAL A 47 -7.70 -3.05 0.77
CA VAL A 47 -7.08 -4.33 0.39
C VAL A 47 -5.96 -4.10 -0.64
N VAL A 48 -6.21 -3.31 -1.69
CA VAL A 48 -5.20 -2.99 -2.71
C VAL A 48 -3.99 -2.28 -2.09
N PHE A 49 -4.20 -1.29 -1.24
CA PHE A 49 -3.13 -0.58 -0.54
C PHE A 49 -2.33 -1.48 0.39
N SER A 50 -3.01 -2.41 1.06
CA SER A 50 -2.34 -3.43 1.88
C SER A 50 -1.50 -4.38 1.03
N LEU A 51 -2.00 -4.81 -0.14
CA LEU A 51 -1.26 -5.69 -1.06
C LEU A 51 -0.02 -4.99 -1.64
N ILE A 52 -0.13 -3.72 -2.03
CA ILE A 52 1.01 -2.92 -2.49
C ILE A 52 2.05 -2.81 -1.38
N GLY A 53 1.63 -2.47 -0.17
CA GLY A 53 2.52 -2.39 0.98
C GLY A 53 3.24 -3.72 1.24
N ILE A 54 2.52 -4.84 1.25
CA ILE A 54 3.09 -6.18 1.44
C ILE A 54 4.10 -6.50 0.33
N GLY A 55 3.76 -6.21 -0.93
CA GLY A 55 4.65 -6.43 -2.08
C GLY A 55 5.98 -5.68 -1.93
N VAL A 56 5.93 -4.40 -1.56
CA VAL A 56 7.15 -3.61 -1.32
C VAL A 56 7.92 -4.10 -0.09
N GLY A 57 7.22 -4.52 0.98
CA GLY A 57 7.84 -5.12 2.16
C GLY A 57 8.60 -6.41 1.85
N ILE A 58 8.05 -7.28 0.99
CA ILE A 58 8.73 -8.50 0.51
C ILE A 58 9.94 -8.13 -0.34
N PHE A 59 9.79 -7.17 -1.26
CA PHE A 59 10.90 -6.70 -2.09
C PHE A 59 12.05 -6.11 -1.26
N TYR A 60 11.73 -5.33 -0.23
CA TYR A 60 12.69 -4.86 0.76
C TYR A 60 13.40 -6.03 1.45
N PHE A 61 12.65 -7.03 1.93
CA PHE A 61 13.24 -8.16 2.64
C PHE A 61 14.21 -8.97 1.77
N LEU A 62 13.86 -9.21 0.51
CA LEU A 62 14.71 -9.92 -0.46
C LEU A 62 15.96 -9.10 -0.82
N SER A 63 15.79 -7.82 -1.15
CA SER A 63 16.91 -6.93 -1.50
C SER A 63 17.87 -6.73 -0.33
N ALA A 64 17.36 -6.53 0.90
CA ALA A 64 18.15 -6.47 2.11
C ALA A 64 18.93 -7.78 2.36
N SER A 65 18.32 -8.93 2.07
CA SER A 65 18.97 -10.25 2.17
C SER A 65 20.14 -10.39 1.20
N VAL A 66 19.95 -10.00 -0.06
CA VAL A 66 21.03 -9.95 -1.06
C VAL A 66 22.12 -8.96 -0.65
N LEU A 67 21.74 -7.76 -0.19
CA LEU A 67 22.68 -6.73 0.24
C LEU A 67 23.54 -7.20 1.43
N HIS A 68 22.96 -7.92 2.38
CA HIS A 68 23.70 -8.51 3.50
C HIS A 68 24.67 -9.59 3.04
N PHE A 69 24.29 -10.42 2.06
CA PHE A 69 25.19 -11.40 1.47
C PHE A 69 26.41 -10.74 0.82
N LEU A 70 26.21 -9.62 0.10
CA LEU A 70 27.29 -8.83 -0.50
C LEU A 70 28.14 -8.12 0.55
N LEU A 71 27.52 -7.58 1.61
CA LEU A 71 28.19 -6.83 2.67
C LEU A 71 28.73 -7.70 3.81
N ARG A 72 28.71 -9.04 3.69
CA ARG A 72 29.16 -9.98 4.75
C ARG A 72 30.56 -9.73 5.29
N ARG A 73 31.44 -9.06 4.51
CA ARG A 73 32.80 -8.66 4.91
C ARG A 73 32.88 -7.33 5.66
N LYS A 74 31.84 -6.49 5.62
CA LYS A 74 31.81 -5.17 6.29
C LYS A 74 31.25 -5.29 7.71
N ARG A 75 31.58 -4.30 8.56
CA ARG A 75 31.12 -4.26 9.95
C ARG A 75 29.59 -4.22 10.00
N PHE A 76 29.00 -5.04 10.87
CA PHE A 76 27.57 -5.14 11.18
C PHE A 76 26.81 -3.80 11.24
N ARG A 77 27.42 -2.76 11.82
CA ARG A 77 26.83 -1.42 11.93
C ARG A 77 26.46 -0.81 10.58
N TRP A 78 27.27 -1.06 9.54
CA TRP A 78 26.99 -0.55 8.20
C TRP A 78 25.79 -1.24 7.57
N ALA A 79 25.64 -2.56 7.76
CA ALA A 79 24.48 -3.29 7.27
C ALA A 79 23.18 -2.80 7.93
N LEU A 80 23.20 -2.60 9.26
CA LEU A 80 22.07 -2.01 9.97
C LEU A 80 21.75 -0.58 9.50
N LEU A 81 22.77 0.26 9.30
CA LEU A 81 22.55 1.63 8.85
C LEU A 81 21.93 1.67 7.44
N CYS A 82 22.40 0.83 6.53
CA CYS A 82 21.80 0.68 5.21
C CYS A 82 20.35 0.19 5.29
N ASP A 83 20.06 -0.80 6.13
CA ASP A 83 18.69 -1.30 6.33
C ASP A 83 17.78 -0.21 6.88
N LEU A 84 18.22 0.56 7.88
CA LEU A 84 17.45 1.68 8.46
C LEU A 84 17.17 2.79 7.46
N ILE A 85 18.18 3.19 6.68
CA ILE A 85 18.01 4.20 5.62
C ILE A 85 16.99 3.70 4.59
N LEU A 86 17.11 2.45 4.16
CA LEU A 86 16.23 1.87 3.15
C LEU A 86 14.78 1.76 3.66
N ILE A 87 14.58 1.30 4.91
CA ILE A 87 13.26 1.29 5.56
C ILE A 87 12.65 2.68 5.57
N THR A 88 13.43 3.69 5.99
CA THR A 88 12.95 5.07 6.11
C THR A 88 12.53 5.63 4.75
N ILE A 89 13.36 5.46 3.71
CA ILE A 89 13.07 5.92 2.36
C ILE A 89 11.80 5.25 1.82
N LEU A 90 11.70 3.92 1.93
CA LEU A 90 10.55 3.18 1.43
C LEU A 90 9.26 3.54 2.19
N ALA A 91 9.33 3.66 3.52
CA ALA A 91 8.18 4.05 4.34
C ALA A 91 7.68 5.45 3.99
N LEU A 92 8.59 6.42 3.83
CA LEU A 92 8.23 7.79 3.42
C LEU A 92 7.67 7.83 2.01
N LEU A 93 8.25 7.10 1.06
CA LEU A 93 7.77 7.05 -0.31
C LEU A 93 6.36 6.45 -0.39
N LEU A 94 6.12 5.33 0.30
CA LEU A 94 4.81 4.69 0.35
C LEU A 94 3.79 5.52 1.11
N GLY A 95 4.19 6.18 2.20
CA GLY A 95 3.34 7.11 2.93
C GLY A 95 2.92 8.28 2.04
N TYR A 96 3.87 8.89 1.32
CA TYR A 96 3.60 9.96 0.37
C TYR A 96 2.68 9.52 -0.78
N ALA A 97 2.91 8.32 -1.33
CA ALA A 97 2.04 7.74 -2.34
C ALA A 97 0.61 7.50 -1.81
N GLY A 98 0.48 7.06 -0.54
CA GLY A 98 -0.80 6.90 0.11
C GLY A 98 -1.53 8.24 0.29
N VAL A 99 -0.83 9.29 0.71
CA VAL A 99 -1.42 10.63 0.89
C VAL A 99 -1.83 11.27 -0.44
N THR A 100 -1.07 11.04 -1.50
CA THR A 100 -1.32 11.63 -2.83
C THR A 100 -2.18 10.76 -3.74
N ALA A 101 -2.66 9.60 -3.26
CA ALA A 101 -3.54 8.73 -4.01
C ALA A 101 -4.87 9.43 -4.30
N LYS A 102 -5.03 9.86 -5.56
CA LYS A 102 -6.28 10.41 -6.07
C LYS A 102 -7.09 9.33 -6.73
N TYR A 103 -8.39 9.37 -6.50
CA TYR A 103 -9.35 8.51 -7.17
C TYR A 103 -9.73 9.18 -8.48
N GLU A 104 -9.50 8.51 -9.61
CA GLU A 104 -10.21 8.91 -10.82
C GLU A 104 -11.69 8.73 -10.54
N ASP A 105 -12.45 9.81 -10.70
CA ASP A 105 -13.90 9.77 -10.67
C ASP A 105 -14.33 8.71 -11.69
N ALA A 106 -14.70 7.52 -11.21
CA ALA A 106 -15.40 6.57 -12.04
C ALA A 106 -16.56 7.36 -12.66
N PRO A 107 -16.74 7.37 -13.99
CA PRO A 107 -17.82 8.10 -14.59
C PRO A 107 -19.09 7.64 -13.88
N HIS A 108 -19.68 8.54 -13.10
CA HIS A 108 -20.94 8.34 -12.40
C HIS A 108 -21.84 7.67 -13.42
N ASP A 109 -22.21 6.42 -13.18
CA ASP A 109 -23.20 5.73 -13.99
C ASP A 109 -24.32 6.72 -14.16
N LYS A 110 -24.48 7.23 -15.40
CA LYS A 110 -25.53 8.20 -15.71
C LYS A 110 -26.79 7.58 -15.13
N PRO A 111 -27.51 8.23 -14.21
CA PRO A 111 -28.78 7.69 -13.77
C PRO A 111 -29.56 7.48 -15.05
N MET A 112 -29.93 6.23 -15.30
CA MET A 112 -30.65 5.81 -16.50
C MET A 112 -31.89 6.69 -16.54
N GLN A 113 -31.81 7.75 -17.34
CA GLN A 113 -32.80 8.80 -17.40
C GLN A 113 -33.98 8.12 -18.09
N ARG A 114 -34.88 7.52 -17.28
CA ARG A 114 -36.13 6.95 -17.74
C ARG A 114 -36.83 8.05 -18.51
N THR A 115 -36.66 8.00 -19.81
CA THR A 115 -37.22 8.99 -20.71
C THR A 115 -38.73 8.78 -20.63
N PRO A 116 -39.54 9.82 -20.38
CA PRO A 116 -41.00 9.70 -20.25
C PRO A 116 -41.70 9.20 -21.53
N ALA A 117 -40.95 8.84 -22.57
CA ALA A 117 -41.42 8.14 -23.75
C ALA A 117 -41.88 6.70 -23.47
N ASP A 118 -41.35 6.04 -22.44
CA ASP A 118 -41.68 4.63 -22.17
C ASP A 118 -43.05 4.44 -21.50
N ASN A 119 -43.46 5.39 -20.66
CA ASN A 119 -44.80 5.39 -20.05
C ASN A 119 -45.94 5.61 -21.05
N ARG A 120 -45.64 6.11 -22.27
CA ARG A 120 -46.64 6.31 -23.33
C ARG A 120 -46.92 5.04 -24.13
N LYS A 121 -46.09 4.01 -24.01
CA LYS A 121 -46.34 2.69 -24.63
C LYS A 121 -47.17 1.78 -23.73
N LEU A 122 -47.07 1.91 -22.40
CA LEU A 122 -47.82 1.05 -21.48
C LEU A 122 -49.31 1.41 -21.36
N SER A 123 -49.71 2.64 -21.71
CA SER A 123 -51.11 3.09 -21.71
C SER A 123 -51.85 2.86 -23.04
N ARG A 124 -51.18 2.24 -24.03
CA ARG A 124 -51.74 1.97 -25.37
C ARG A 124 -51.78 0.48 -25.72
N MET A 125 -51.64 -0.41 -24.75
CA MET A 125 -52.00 -1.82 -24.96
C MET A 125 -53.43 -2.03 -24.46
N PRO A 126 -54.38 -2.36 -25.36
CA PRO A 126 -55.77 -2.67 -25.00
C PRO A 126 -55.90 -3.99 -24.24
#